data_AF-A0A1I7VZ37-F1
#
_entry.id   AF-A0A1I7VZ37-F1
#
_cell.length_a   1.000
_cell.length_b   1.000
_cell.length_c   1.000
_cell.angle_alpha   90.00
_cell.angle_beta   90.00
_cell.angle_gamma   90.00
#
_symmetry.space_group_name_H-M   'P 1'
#
loop_
_entity.id
_entity.type
_entity.pdbx_description
1 polymer ?
#
loop_
_entity_poly.entity_id
_entity_poly.type
_entity_poly.pdbx_seq_one_letter_code
_entity_poly.pdbx_strand_id
1 'polypeptide(L)'
;MLELTPENDDYFCANESLITINHELTTRTCASWEKFCVTTVETSLKAFSAVIRTCSDICREPCESDGYGTDMVRCDECCTEDFCNGNYSVRHYIQLMKQQYTSWIEPLVGEKHYNRINNITFPY
;
A
#
# COMPACT_ATOMS: atom_id res chain seq x y z
N MET A 1 31.35 -5.31 -7.18
CA MET A 1 29.89 -5.42 -6.94
C MET A 1 29.46 -4.03 -6.50
N LEU A 2 28.72 -3.30 -7.31
CA LEU A 2 28.24 -1.96 -6.93
C LEU A 2 27.28 -2.14 -5.74
N GLU A 3 27.49 -1.39 -4.66
CA GLU A 3 26.55 -1.34 -3.55
C GLU A 3 25.23 -0.76 -4.06
N LEU A 4 24.10 -1.41 -3.73
CA LEU A 4 22.77 -0.89 -4.05
C LEU A 4 22.55 0.40 -3.24
N THR A 5 22.78 1.53 -3.90
CA THR A 5 22.45 2.87 -3.39
C THR A 5 21.13 3.34 -3.99
N PRO A 6 20.41 4.29 -3.35
CA PRO A 6 19.17 4.85 -3.89
C PRO A 6 19.25 5.40 -5.32
N GLU A 7 20.46 5.71 -5.80
CA GLU A 7 20.75 6.22 -7.15
C GLU A 7 20.93 5.11 -8.21
N ASN A 8 21.15 3.86 -7.77
CA ASN A 8 21.46 2.73 -8.65
C ASN A 8 20.43 1.59 -8.57
N ASP A 9 19.33 1.79 -7.83
CA ASP A 9 18.33 0.77 -7.53
C ASP A 9 17.09 0.94 -8.43
N ASP A 10 17.30 0.75 -9.74
CA ASP A 10 16.23 0.85 -10.74
C ASP A 10 15.34 -0.41 -10.72
N TYR A 11 14.39 -0.46 -9.78
CA TYR A 11 13.28 -1.42 -9.84
C TYR A 11 12.24 -1.08 -10.92
N PHE A 12 12.36 0.09 -11.57
CA PHE A 12 11.66 0.47 -12.79
C PHE A 12 12.64 1.22 -13.70
N CYS A 13 12.66 0.91 -15.01
CA CYS A 13 13.36 1.69 -16.03
C CYS A 13 12.68 3.05 -16.30
N ALA A 14 12.10 3.68 -15.29
CA ALA A 14 11.47 4.99 -15.38
C ALA A 14 12.41 5.98 -14.73
N ASN A 15 13.14 6.74 -15.56
CA ASN A 15 13.82 7.93 -15.11
C ASN A 15 12.78 8.82 -14.42
N GLU A 16 12.88 9.03 -13.10
CA GLU A 16 11.92 9.82 -12.32
C GLU A 16 11.74 11.25 -12.87
N SER A 17 12.70 11.69 -13.71
CA SER A 17 12.69 12.94 -14.49
C SER A 17 11.70 12.97 -15.66
N LEU A 18 11.17 11.83 -16.11
CA LEU A 18 10.28 11.72 -17.29
C LEU A 18 8.79 11.68 -16.94
N ILE A 19 8.44 11.61 -15.65
CA ILE A 19 7.05 11.66 -15.21
C ILE A 19 6.65 13.13 -15.09
N THR A 20 6.11 13.70 -16.18
CA THR A 20 5.56 15.05 -16.15
C THR A 20 4.19 15.04 -15.48
N ILE A 21 4.12 15.37 -14.20
CA ILE A 21 2.85 15.48 -13.47
C ILE A 21 2.29 16.89 -13.68
N ASN A 22 1.21 17.00 -14.45
CA ASN A 22 0.47 18.24 -14.53
C ASN A 22 -0.46 18.33 -13.31
N HIS A 23 -0.09 19.15 -12.34
CA HIS A 23 -0.86 19.35 -11.11
C HIS A 23 -2.29 19.85 -11.38
N GLU A 24 -2.53 20.66 -12.41
CA GLU A 24 -3.88 21.14 -12.72
C GLU A 24 -4.82 20.02 -13.19
N LEU A 25 -4.25 18.97 -13.81
CA LEU A 25 -5.01 17.82 -14.33
C LEU A 25 -5.05 16.63 -13.35
N THR A 26 -4.16 16.60 -12.38
CA THR A 26 -4.00 15.47 -11.45
C THR A 26 -4.41 15.79 -10.02
N THR A 27 -4.59 17.07 -9.70
CA THR A 27 -5.09 17.52 -8.39
C THR A 27 -6.60 17.50 -8.39
N ARG A 28 -7.18 16.95 -7.32
CA ARG A 28 -8.60 17.02 -7.03
C ARG A 28 -8.79 17.79 -5.72
N THR A 29 -9.76 18.70 -5.67
CA THR A 29 -10.23 19.29 -4.42
C THR A 29 -11.09 18.29 -3.67
N CYS A 30 -10.73 18.00 -2.42
CA CYS A 30 -11.51 17.12 -1.54
C CYS A 30 -12.86 17.76 -1.17
N ALA A 31 -13.88 16.94 -0.97
CA ALA A 31 -15.14 17.38 -0.41
C ALA A 31 -14.97 17.74 1.08
N SER A 32 -15.83 18.61 1.61
CA SER A 32 -15.73 19.11 3.00
C SER A 32 -15.76 18.04 4.10
N TRP A 33 -16.25 16.83 3.80
CA TRP A 33 -16.30 15.69 4.71
C TRP A 33 -15.16 14.68 4.50
N GLU A 34 -14.40 14.80 3.41
CA GLU A 34 -13.22 13.97 3.15
C GLU A 34 -12.02 14.57 3.90
N LYS A 35 -11.70 14.01 5.07
CA LYS A 35 -10.69 14.55 5.99
C LYS A 35 -9.26 14.10 5.68
N PHE A 36 -9.11 13.09 4.84
CA PHE A 36 -7.82 12.44 4.57
C PHE A 36 -7.50 12.44 3.08
N CYS A 37 -6.25 12.72 2.75
CA CYS A 37 -5.64 12.28 1.51
C CYS A 37 -5.12 10.86 1.72
N VAL A 38 -5.47 9.94 0.83
CA VAL A 38 -5.15 8.51 0.93
C VAL A 38 -4.36 8.09 -0.30
N THR A 39 -3.30 7.31 -0.09
CA THR A 39 -2.59 6.54 -1.10
C THR A 39 -2.82 5.06 -0.82
N THR A 40 -3.49 4.36 -1.74
CA THR A 40 -3.67 2.91 -1.71
C THR A 40 -2.70 2.27 -2.68
N VAL A 41 -1.86 1.36 -2.19
CA VAL A 41 -1.02 0.49 -3.02
C VAL A 41 -1.64 -0.91 -3.01
N GLU A 42 -1.94 -1.42 -4.20
CA GLU A 42 -2.46 -2.77 -4.38
C GLU A 42 -1.38 -3.68 -4.95
N THR A 43 -1.27 -4.88 -4.37
CA THR A 43 -0.49 -5.98 -4.94
C THR A 43 -1.36 -7.19 -5.17
N SER A 44 -0.99 -8.01 -6.15
CA SER A 44 -1.60 -9.30 -6.43
C SER A 44 -0.47 -10.31 -6.63
N LEU A 45 -0.50 -11.43 -5.90
CA LEU A 45 0.57 -12.45 -5.96
C LEU A 45 1.97 -11.86 -5.67
N LYS A 46 2.05 -10.93 -4.72
CA LYS A 46 3.27 -10.15 -4.38
C LYS A 46 3.82 -9.27 -5.52
N ALA A 47 3.09 -9.13 -6.62
CA ALA A 47 3.41 -8.20 -7.70
C ALA A 47 2.62 -6.90 -7.55
N PHE A 48 3.26 -5.77 -7.87
CA PHE A 48 2.61 -4.46 -7.89
C PHE A 48 1.48 -4.44 -8.94
N SER A 49 0.27 -4.08 -8.52
CA SER A 49 -0.93 -4.08 -9.37
C SER A 49 -1.41 -2.67 -9.69
N ALA A 50 -1.57 -1.84 -8.65
CA ALA A 50 -2.09 -0.48 -8.82
C ALA A 50 -1.65 0.45 -7.69
N VAL A 51 -1.64 1.75 -7.98
CA VAL A 51 -1.61 2.83 -6.97
C VAL A 51 -2.75 3.78 -7.23
N ILE A 52 -3.52 4.04 -6.19
CA ILE A 52 -4.70 4.89 -6.22
C ILE A 52 -4.47 6.00 -5.21
N ARG A 53 -4.75 7.25 -5.61
CA ARG A 53 -4.73 8.40 -4.71
C ARG A 53 -6.06 9.09 -4.74
N THR A 54 -6.63 9.33 -3.56
CA THR A 54 -7.93 9.95 -3.44
C THR A 54 -8.06 10.73 -2.13
N CYS A 55 -9.08 11.57 -2.06
CA CYS A 55 -9.60 12.04 -0.80
C CYS A 55 -10.53 10.97 -0.21
N SER A 56 -10.58 10.84 1.11
CA SER A 56 -11.43 9.90 1.84
C SER A 56 -11.90 10.50 3.17
N ASP A 57 -13.09 10.11 3.61
CA ASP A 57 -13.62 10.41 4.94
C ASP A 57 -13.07 9.46 6.02
N ILE A 58 -12.56 8.30 5.60
CA ILE A 58 -12.02 7.23 6.45
C ILE A 58 -10.61 6.88 6.00
N CYS A 59 -9.72 6.68 6.97
CA CYS A 59 -8.43 6.04 6.76
C CYS A 59 -8.46 4.60 7.29
N ARG A 60 -8.04 3.63 6.48
CA ARG A 60 -7.94 2.22 6.88
C ARG A 60 -6.47 1.84 7.10
N GLU A 61 -6.03 1.85 8.34
CA GLU A 61 -4.74 1.26 8.74
C GLU A 61 -5.02 -0.05 9.49
N PRO A 62 -4.37 -1.19 9.19
CA PRO A 62 -3.19 -1.44 8.35
C PRO A 62 -3.46 -2.21 7.04
N CYS A 63 -2.41 -2.56 6.28
CA CYS A 63 -2.48 -3.35 5.03
C CYS A 63 -3.35 -4.61 5.14
N GLU A 64 -4.52 -4.61 4.50
CA GLU A 64 -5.47 -5.73 4.52
C GLU A 64 -5.24 -6.65 3.32
N SER A 65 -5.24 -7.96 3.55
CA SER A 65 -5.29 -8.95 2.48
C SER A 65 -6.74 -9.29 2.17
N ASP A 66 -7.16 -9.02 0.94
CA ASP A 66 -8.49 -9.33 0.44
C ASP A 66 -8.45 -10.64 -0.37
N GLY A 67 -9.04 -11.70 0.19
CA GLY A 67 -9.39 -12.91 -0.56
C GLY A 67 -8.88 -14.21 0.04
N TYR A 68 -9.73 -15.24 -0.04
CA TYR A 68 -9.37 -16.63 0.28
C TYR A 68 -8.55 -17.22 -0.88
N GLY A 69 -7.23 -17.01 -0.86
CA GLY A 69 -6.29 -17.63 -1.81
C GLY A 69 -5.95 -16.81 -3.06
N THR A 70 -6.52 -15.62 -3.23
CA THR A 70 -5.94 -14.58 -4.10
C THR A 70 -5.09 -13.70 -3.20
N ASP A 71 -3.76 -13.76 -3.33
CA ASP A 71 -2.80 -12.95 -2.57
C ASP A 71 -2.89 -11.46 -2.97
N MET A 72 -4.08 -10.87 -2.88
CA MET A 72 -4.30 -9.46 -3.09
C MET A 72 -4.14 -8.75 -1.75
N VAL A 73 -3.27 -7.75 -1.71
CA VAL A 73 -3.03 -6.94 -0.51
C VAL A 73 -3.21 -5.48 -0.87
N ARG A 74 -3.94 -4.76 -0.04
CA ARG A 74 -4.19 -3.33 -0.13
C ARG A 74 -3.56 -2.65 1.07
N CYS A 75 -2.63 -1.73 0.82
CA CYS A 75 -2.01 -0.91 1.84
C CYS A 75 -2.41 0.53 1.64
N ASP A 76 -3.09 1.11 2.63
CA ASP A 76 -3.43 2.52 2.63
C ASP A 76 -2.44 3.30 3.52
N GLU A 77 -1.96 4.43 3.02
CA GLU A 77 -1.29 5.48 3.79
C GLU A 77 -2.15 6.73 3.73
N CYS A 78 -2.40 7.35 4.89
CA CYS A 78 -3.26 8.52 5.00
C CYS A 78 -2.55 9.69 5.65
N CYS A 79 -2.96 10.89 5.27
CA CYS A 79 -2.50 12.14 5.85
C CYS A 79 -3.59 13.21 5.71
N THR A 80 -3.50 14.30 6.47
CA THR A 80 -4.58 15.31 6.58
C THR A 80 -4.23 16.67 5.98
N GLU A 81 -2.98 16.85 5.54
CA GLU A 81 -2.51 18.11 4.98
C GLU A 81 -2.75 18.14 3.46
N ASP A 82 -2.94 19.33 2.90
CA ASP A 82 -3.13 19.46 1.45
C ASP A 82 -1.90 18.91 0.71
N PHE A 83 -2.15 18.06 -0.30
CA PHE A 83 -1.11 17.43 -1.15
C PHE A 83 -0.11 16.52 -0.42
N CYS A 84 -0.37 16.13 0.82
CA CYS A 84 0.56 15.31 1.60
C CYS A 84 0.84 13.93 0.98
N ASN A 85 -0.12 13.38 0.23
CA ASN A 85 0.03 12.12 -0.51
C ASN A 85 0.71 12.30 -1.88
N GLY A 86 1.54 13.33 -2.02
CA GLY A 86 2.22 13.70 -3.26
C GLY A 86 3.38 12.76 -3.65
N ASN A 87 3.91 11.95 -2.74
CA ASN A 87 5.10 11.12 -3.01
C ASN A 87 4.82 9.98 -3.99
N TYR A 88 5.35 10.05 -5.21
CA TYR A 88 5.17 9.05 -6.29
C TYR A 88 6.37 8.14 -6.52
N SER A 89 7.36 8.17 -5.63
CA SER A 89 8.52 7.30 -5.78
C SER A 89 8.15 5.82 -5.60
N VAL A 90 8.71 4.96 -6.44
CA VAL A 90 8.56 3.51 -6.30
C VAL A 90 9.08 3.04 -4.93
N ARG A 91 10.15 3.65 -4.45
CA ARG A 91 10.75 3.36 -3.14
C ARG A 91 9.75 3.54 -2.00
N HIS A 92 8.97 4.62 -2.04
CA HIS A 92 7.93 4.88 -1.06
C HIS A 92 6.87 3.78 -1.07
N TYR A 93 6.38 3.37 -2.25
CA TYR A 93 5.41 2.27 -2.35
C TYR A 93 5.97 0.94 -1.86
N ILE A 94 7.23 0.63 -2.16
CA ILE A 94 7.91 -0.58 -1.65
C ILE A 94 7.97 -0.54 -0.12
N GLN A 95 8.27 0.60 0.48
CA GLN A 95 8.28 0.76 1.94
C GLN A 95 6.90 0.55 2.55
N LEU A 96 5.85 1.10 1.94
CA LEU A 96 4.47 0.89 2.38
C LEU A 96 4.09 -0.59 2.31
N MET A 97 4.43 -1.26 1.20
CA MET A 97 4.17 -2.69 1.02
C MET A 97 4.96 -3.61 1.96
N LYS A 98 6.05 -3.16 2.58
CA LYS A 98 6.74 -3.95 3.63
C LYS A 98 5.88 -4.17 4.87
N GLN A 99 4.85 -3.34 5.07
CA GLN A 99 3.90 -3.48 6.17
C GLN A 99 2.83 -4.55 5.88
N GLN A 100 2.82 -5.15 4.68
CA GLN A 100 1.93 -6.25 4.37
C GLN A 100 2.08 -7.38 5.39
N TYR A 101 0.97 -7.71 6.04
CA TYR A 101 0.87 -8.94 6.83
C TYR A 101 -0.04 -9.88 6.06
N THR A 102 0.54 -10.82 5.33
CA THR A 102 -0.25 -11.88 4.70
C THR A 102 -0.63 -12.89 5.76
N SER A 103 -1.89 -12.84 6.22
CA SER A 103 -2.49 -13.79 7.18
C SER A 103 -2.43 -15.25 6.70
N TRP A 104 -2.14 -15.49 5.42
CA TRP A 104 -2.00 -16.80 4.79
C TRP A 104 -0.69 -17.54 5.10
N ILE A 105 0.35 -16.83 5.54
CA ILE A 105 1.67 -17.44 5.88
C ILE A 105 1.88 -17.46 7.40
N GLU A 106 1.42 -16.43 8.10
CA GLU A 106 1.41 -16.41 9.56
C GLU A 106 0.06 -15.87 10.07
N PRO A 107 -0.61 -16.54 11.00
CA PRO A 107 -1.88 -16.07 11.53
C PRO A 107 -1.70 -14.85 12.42
N LEU A 108 -2.63 -13.89 12.33
CA LEU A 108 -2.68 -12.74 13.23
C LEU A 108 -2.82 -13.22 14.69
N VAL A 109 -2.41 -12.38 15.66
CA VAL A 109 -2.47 -12.75 17.09
C VAL A 109 -3.91 -13.11 17.53
N GLY A 110 -4.92 -12.40 17.02
CA GLY A 110 -6.34 -12.73 17.25
C GLY A 110 -6.78 -14.04 16.59
N GLU A 111 -6.34 -14.29 15.36
CA GLU A 111 -6.63 -15.52 14.62
C GLU A 111 -5.97 -16.74 15.26
N LYS A 112 -4.74 -16.64 15.77
CA LYS A 112 -4.06 -17.70 16.54
C LYS A 112 -4.91 -18.16 17.72
N HIS A 113 -5.53 -17.22 18.42
CA HIS A 113 -6.39 -17.54 19.56
C HIS A 113 -7.69 -18.21 19.12
N TYR A 114 -8.35 -17.66 18.09
CA TYR A 114 -9.57 -18.24 17.51
C TYR A 114 -9.34 -19.65 16.95
N ASN A 115 -8.25 -19.88 16.22
CA ASN A 115 -7.93 -21.17 15.60
C ASN A 115 -7.64 -22.25 16.65
N ARG A 116 -6.98 -21.88 17.77
CA ARG A 116 -6.78 -22.78 18.92
C ARG A 116 -8.10 -23.18 19.59
N ILE A 117 -9.03 -22.25 19.75
CA ILE A 117 -10.34 -22.52 20.37
C ILE A 117 -11.19 -23.42 19.47
N ASN A 118 -11.15 -23.19 18.16
CA ASN A 118 -11.99 -23.88 17.18
C ASN A 118 -11.32 -25.10 16.53
N ASN A 119 -10.13 -25.48 17.00
CA ASN A 119 -9.38 -26.64 16.50
C ASN A 119 -9.13 -26.59 14.97
N ILE A 120 -8.86 -25.39 14.44
CA ILE A 120 -8.63 -25.13 13.01
C ILE A 120 -7.12 -25.19 12.74
N THR A 121 -6.70 -25.98 11.75
CA THR A 121 -5.28 -26.25 11.42
C THR A 121 -4.63 -25.28 10.42
N PHE A 122 -5.24 -24.11 10.19
CA PHE A 122 -4.78 -23.11 9.21
C PHE A 122 -4.25 -21.85 9.93
N PRO A 123 -3.16 -21.19 9.50
CA PRO A 123 -1.98 -21.66 8.79
C PRO A 123 -0.89 -21.97 9.83
N TYR A 124 -0.59 -23.24 10.07
CA TYR A 124 0.59 -23.64 10.86
C TYR A 124 1.65 -24.19 9.92
#